data_AF-M1BWH0-F1
#
_entry.id   AF-M1BWH0-F1
#
_cell.length_a   1.000
_cell.length_b   1.000
_cell.length_c   1.000
_cell.angle_alpha   90.00
_cell.angle_beta   90.00
_cell.angle_gamma   90.00
#
_symmetry.space_group_name_H-M   'P 1'
#
loop_
_entity.id
_entity.type
_entity.pdbx_description
1 polymer ?
#
loop_
_entity_poly.entity_id
_entity_poly.type
_entity_poly.pdbx_seq_one_letter_code
_entity_poly.pdbx_strand_id
1 'polypeptide(L)'
;MLGRAYKRKRIKYGILNNIGLIMFSTVLLSLVDCCAWKIVRLPLAPLYLMRPFLISAVAVSCVGYVCVPLFRSLKLHSVIRKEGPARHSSKKGTATMGGLYFIPIGVIVAEIIVGFSSLEVLGASAATLTFAAIGLLDDLISMRNNNVGLSARFRIMSEVAAGTFFSFWLYASDISSPYSMYTFL
;
A
#
# COMPACT_ATOMS: atom_id res chain seq x y z
N MET A 1 -18.09 -12.40 33.75
CA MET A 1 -17.28 -11.15 33.81
C MET A 1 -15.88 -11.27 33.19
N LEU A 2 -15.24 -12.45 33.09
CA LEU A 2 -13.88 -12.61 32.52
C LEU A 2 -13.71 -12.14 31.05
N GLY A 3 -14.74 -12.29 30.20
CA GLY A 3 -14.65 -11.95 28.77
C GLY A 3 -14.44 -10.45 28.48
N ARG A 4 -14.97 -9.54 29.31
CA ARG A 4 -14.79 -8.09 29.14
C ARG A 4 -13.37 -7.64 29.46
N ALA A 5 -12.75 -8.22 30.50
CA ALA A 5 -11.36 -7.95 30.88
C ALA A 5 -10.38 -8.44 29.79
N TYR A 6 -10.63 -9.63 29.23
CA TYR A 6 -9.82 -10.18 28.14
C TYR A 6 -9.92 -9.34 26.86
N LYS A 7 -11.12 -8.86 26.52
CA LYS A 7 -11.34 -7.98 25.35
C LYS A 7 -10.64 -6.63 25.51
N ARG A 8 -10.66 -6.03 26.71
CA ARG A 8 -9.93 -4.78 27.02
C ARG A 8 -8.42 -4.94 26.90
N LYS A 9 -7.85 -6.04 27.41
CA LYS A 9 -6.41 -6.32 27.27
C LYS A 9 -6.01 -6.42 25.79
N ARG A 10 -6.76 -7.17 24.99
CA ARG A 10 -6.47 -7.33 23.54
C ARG A 10 -6.49 -6.00 22.77
N ILE A 11 -7.43 -5.11 23.11
CA ILE A 11 -7.51 -3.76 22.50
C ILE A 11 -6.29 -2.91 22.91
N LYS A 12 -5.88 -2.93 24.18
CA LYS A 12 -4.71 -2.18 24.66
C LYS A 12 -3.42 -2.62 23.96
N TYR A 13 -3.18 -3.93 23.82
CA TYR A 13 -2.00 -4.44 23.10
C TYR A 13 -2.03 -4.11 21.60
N GLY A 14 -3.22 -4.13 20.98
CA GLY A 14 -3.38 -3.70 19.59
C GLY A 14 -3.06 -2.23 19.38
N ILE A 15 -3.55 -1.36 20.27
CA ILE A 15 -3.24 0.07 20.27
C ILE A 15 -1.74 0.30 20.47
N LEU A 16 -1.13 -0.38 21.45
CA LEU A 16 0.30 -0.25 21.75
C LEU A 16 1.17 -0.67 20.56
N ASN A 17 0.84 -1.78 19.90
CA ASN A 17 1.58 -2.25 18.73
C ASN A 17 1.46 -1.27 17.56
N ASN A 18 0.27 -0.69 17.35
CA ASN A 18 0.05 0.27 16.26
C ASN A 18 0.78 1.60 16.52
N ILE A 19 0.75 2.10 17.77
CA ILE A 19 1.53 3.28 18.18
C ILE A 19 3.04 3.01 17.99
N GLY A 20 3.52 1.85 18.44
CA GLY A 20 4.92 1.45 18.25
C GLY A 20 5.33 1.42 16.78
N LEU A 21 4.47 0.86 15.92
CA LEU A 21 4.70 0.81 14.48
C LEU A 21 4.74 2.21 13.85
N ILE A 22 3.80 3.09 14.18
CA ILE A 22 3.76 4.47 13.67
C ILE A 22 5.02 5.22 14.11
N MET A 23 5.38 5.15 15.39
CA MET A 23 6.59 5.79 15.92
C MET A 23 7.83 5.27 15.21
N PHE A 24 7.97 3.96 15.04
CA PHE A 24 9.09 3.36 14.33
C PHE A 24 9.18 3.84 12.87
N SER A 25 8.06 3.83 12.13
CA SER A 25 8.01 4.31 10.75
C SER A 25 8.38 5.78 10.63
N THR A 26 7.90 6.64 11.53
CA THR A 26 8.26 8.07 11.53
C THR A 26 9.73 8.31 11.85
N VAL A 27 10.32 7.58 12.81
CA VAL A 27 11.76 7.70 13.10
C VAL A 27 12.60 7.25 11.92
N LEU A 28 12.24 6.14 11.28
CA LEU A 28 12.93 5.64 10.09
C LEU A 28 12.90 6.66 8.94
N LEU A 29 11.73 7.22 8.64
CA LEU A 29 11.59 8.27 7.61
C LEU A 29 12.41 9.51 7.94
N SER A 30 12.50 9.89 9.22
CA SER A 30 13.28 11.06 9.64
C SER A 30 14.78 10.81 9.47
N LEU A 31 15.23 9.58 9.72
CA LEU A 31 16.61 9.17 9.47
C LEU A 31 16.92 9.20 7.97
N VAL A 32 16.00 8.72 7.14
CA VAL A 32 16.14 8.77 5.67
C VAL A 32 16.19 10.21 5.18
N ASP A 33 15.31 11.10 5.65
CA ASP A 33 15.34 12.53 5.32
C ASP A 33 16.67 13.19 5.76
N CYS A 34 17.18 12.84 6.94
CA CYS A 34 18.48 13.32 7.44
C CYS A 34 19.65 12.84 6.56
N CYS A 35 19.65 11.56 6.17
CA CYS A 35 20.64 11.00 5.25
C CYS A 35 20.52 11.60 3.84
N ALA A 36 19.31 11.78 3.33
CA ALA A 36 19.05 12.36 2.01
C ALA A 36 19.53 13.81 1.92
N TRP A 37 19.26 14.62 2.96
CA TRP A 37 19.84 15.97 3.06
C TRP A 37 21.37 15.91 3.01
N LYS A 38 21.97 15.02 3.79
CA LYS A 38 23.44 14.93 3.90
C LYS A 38 24.13 14.46 2.59
N ILE A 39 23.43 13.67 1.77
CA ILE A 39 23.93 13.13 0.50
C ILE A 39 23.67 14.08 -0.68
N VAL A 40 22.50 14.73 -0.73
CA VAL A 40 22.07 15.54 -1.87
C VAL A 40 22.45 17.01 -1.66
N ARG A 41 23.45 17.51 -2.39
CA ARG A 41 23.86 18.94 -2.39
C ARG A 41 22.89 19.87 -3.17
N LEU A 42 21.59 19.58 -3.20
CA LEU A 42 20.58 20.52 -3.69
C LEU A 42 19.88 21.18 -2.49
N PRO A 43 19.32 22.40 -2.64
CA PRO A 43 18.53 23.04 -1.59
C PRO A 43 17.16 22.35 -1.49
N LEU A 44 17.12 21.07 -1.12
CA LEU A 44 15.88 20.41 -0.76
C LEU A 44 15.38 21.02 0.54
N ALA A 45 14.11 21.40 0.56
CA ALA A 45 13.47 21.88 1.77
C ALA A 45 13.58 20.82 2.88
N PRO A 46 13.78 21.22 4.15
CA PRO A 46 13.63 20.32 5.29
C PRO A 46 12.33 19.51 5.17
N LEU A 47 12.42 18.18 5.33
CA LEU A 47 11.28 17.27 5.45
C LEU A 47 10.54 16.97 4.13
N TYR A 48 11.27 16.72 3.04
CA TYR A 48 10.67 16.44 1.73
C TYR A 48 9.88 15.11 1.69
N LEU A 49 10.38 14.02 2.32
CA LEU A 49 9.67 12.73 2.35
C LEU A 49 8.66 12.62 3.50
N MET A 50 8.91 13.31 4.60
CA MET A 50 7.99 13.40 5.74
C MET A 50 6.61 13.98 5.39
N ARG A 51 6.56 15.02 4.55
CA ARG A 51 5.30 15.69 4.15
C ARG A 51 4.31 14.76 3.44
N PRO A 52 4.66 14.08 2.31
CA PRO A 52 3.74 13.17 1.64
C PRO A 52 3.32 11.99 2.53
N PHE A 53 4.23 11.49 3.38
CA PHE A 53 3.90 10.42 4.31
C PHE A 53 2.85 10.84 5.35
N LEU A 54 3.01 11.99 6.00
CA LEU A 54 2.04 12.47 6.99
C LEU A 54 0.68 12.79 6.34
N ILE A 55 0.69 13.45 5.19
CA ILE A 55 -0.54 13.81 4.47
C ILE A 55 -1.30 12.54 4.05
N SER A 56 -0.60 11.55 3.47
CA SER A 56 -1.22 10.28 3.08
C SER A 56 -1.72 9.50 4.30
N ALA A 57 -0.97 9.45 5.40
CA ALA A 57 -1.38 8.76 6.61
C ALA A 57 -2.67 9.34 7.22
N VAL A 58 -2.76 10.67 7.28
CA VAL A 58 -3.97 11.36 7.76
C VAL A 58 -5.14 11.14 6.80
N ALA A 59 -4.92 11.32 5.49
CA ALA A 59 -5.96 11.15 4.48
C ALA A 59 -6.53 9.72 4.48
N VAL A 60 -5.67 8.71 4.48
CA VAL A 60 -6.05 7.29 4.57
C VAL A 60 -6.80 6.99 5.86
N SER A 61 -6.38 7.57 7.00
CA SER A 61 -7.07 7.35 8.28
C SER A 61 -8.50 7.90 8.27
N CYS A 62 -8.69 9.11 7.74
CA CYS A 62 -10.02 9.72 7.57
C CYS A 62 -10.91 8.91 6.63
N VAL A 63 -10.40 8.54 5.45
CA VAL A 63 -11.17 7.76 4.48
C VAL A 63 -11.46 6.35 5.02
N GLY A 64 -10.49 5.72 5.68
CA GLY A 64 -10.66 4.42 6.33
C GLY A 64 -11.76 4.43 7.38
N TYR A 65 -11.90 5.49 8.18
CA TYR A 65 -12.98 5.62 9.15
C TYR A 65 -14.38 5.56 8.50
N VAL A 66 -14.53 6.09 7.28
CA VAL A 66 -15.78 6.11 6.53
C VAL A 66 -15.98 4.84 5.68
N CYS A 67 -14.92 4.35 5.04
CA CYS A 67 -14.99 3.20 4.13
C CYS A 67 -15.09 1.87 4.88
N VAL A 68 -14.49 1.73 6.06
CA VAL A 68 -14.56 0.49 6.86
C VAL A 68 -16.02 0.10 7.23
N PRO A 69 -16.89 1.00 7.75
CA PRO A 69 -18.28 0.66 7.99
C PRO A 69 -19.06 0.36 6.70
N LEU A 70 -18.71 1.01 5.58
CA LEU A 70 -19.33 0.75 4.27
C LEU A 70 -19.01 -0.67 3.76
N PHE A 71 -17.73 -1.08 3.78
CA PHE A 71 -17.32 -2.44 3.41
C PHE A 71 -17.91 -3.50 4.33
N ARG A 72 -18.09 -3.17 5.62
CA ARG A 72 -18.79 -4.04 6.57
C ARG A 72 -20.27 -4.21 6.21
N SER A 73 -20.93 -3.16 5.70
CA SER A 73 -22.31 -3.21 5.22
C SER A 73 -22.44 -4.02 3.92
N LEU A 74 -21.44 -3.95 3.03
CA LEU A 74 -21.41 -4.68 1.76
C LEU A 74 -21.18 -6.20 1.90
N LYS A 75 -21.06 -6.72 3.14
CA LYS A 75 -20.78 -8.15 3.41
C LYS A 75 -19.62 -8.70 2.60
N LEU A 76 -18.60 -7.88 2.31
CA LEU A 76 -17.31 -8.30 1.74
C LEU A 76 -16.49 -8.98 2.85
N HIS A 77 -17.09 -9.98 3.48
CA HIS A 77 -16.41 -10.95 4.32
C HIS A 77 -16.08 -12.12 3.43
N SER A 78 -14.79 -12.39 3.27
CA SER A 78 -14.32 -13.66 2.71
C SER A 78 -14.99 -14.82 3.47
N VAL A 79 -15.78 -15.62 2.75
CA VAL A 79 -16.49 -16.78 3.29
C VAL A 79 -15.44 -17.85 3.57
N ILE A 80 -14.84 -17.89 4.75
CA ILE A 80 -13.76 -18.85 5.06
C ILE A 80 -14.24 -20.31 4.82
N ARG A 81 -13.44 -21.08 4.06
CA ARG A 81 -13.56 -22.54 3.91
C ARG A 81 -13.61 -23.22 5.30
N LYS A 82 -14.58 -24.11 5.51
CA LYS A 82 -14.82 -24.85 6.78
C LYS A 82 -13.69 -25.82 7.21
N GLU A 83 -12.63 -25.98 6.42
CA GLU A 83 -11.64 -27.07 6.52
C GLU A 83 -10.44 -26.81 7.47
N GLY A 84 -10.38 -25.68 8.19
CA GLY A 84 -9.21 -25.32 9.02
C GLY A 84 -9.42 -25.50 10.54
N PRO A 85 -8.40 -25.94 11.32
CA PRO A 85 -8.52 -26.15 12.76
C PRO A 85 -8.95 -24.88 13.52
N ALA A 86 -9.85 -25.05 14.49
CA ALA A 86 -10.63 -24.02 15.18
C ALA A 86 -9.83 -22.88 15.87
N ARG A 87 -8.51 -22.96 15.96
CA ARG A 87 -7.64 -21.88 16.50
C ARG A 87 -7.33 -20.79 15.46
N HIS A 88 -7.40 -21.07 14.16
CA HIS A 88 -7.06 -20.11 13.10
C HIS A 88 -8.23 -19.25 12.62
N SER A 89 -9.46 -19.59 13.02
CA SER A 89 -10.70 -18.88 12.66
C SER A 89 -10.92 -17.57 13.45
N SER A 90 -9.94 -17.11 14.23
CA SER A 90 -9.98 -15.82 14.94
C SER A 90 -9.44 -14.64 14.12
N LYS A 91 -8.88 -14.84 12.92
CA LYS A 91 -8.69 -13.76 11.92
C LYS A 91 -10.00 -13.51 11.15
N LYS A 92 -11.09 -13.46 11.90
CA LYS A 92 -12.45 -13.23 11.40
C LYS A 92 -12.60 -11.76 11.05
N GLY A 93 -12.82 -11.49 9.77
CA GLY A 93 -13.60 -10.32 9.35
C GLY A 93 -12.89 -9.01 9.13
N THR A 94 -11.56 -9.01 9.01
CA THR A 94 -10.85 -7.82 8.55
C THR A 94 -11.03 -7.73 7.04
N ALA A 95 -11.69 -6.66 6.56
CA ALA A 95 -11.89 -6.41 5.14
C ALA A 95 -10.52 -6.44 4.42
N THR A 96 -10.32 -7.43 3.55
CA THR A 96 -9.10 -7.61 2.75
C THR A 96 -8.90 -6.51 1.70
N MET A 97 -9.87 -5.61 1.53
CA MET A 97 -9.86 -4.54 0.53
C MET A 97 -9.25 -3.22 1.03
N GLY A 98 -8.44 -3.23 2.10
CA GLY A 98 -7.75 -2.02 2.57
C GLY A 98 -6.94 -1.31 1.48
N GLY A 99 -6.35 -2.09 0.57
CA GLY A 99 -5.62 -1.60 -0.60
C GLY A 99 -6.47 -0.77 -1.58
N LEU A 100 -7.79 -0.99 -1.62
CA LEU A 100 -8.70 -0.34 -2.57
C LEU A 100 -8.77 1.18 -2.38
N TYR A 101 -8.68 1.65 -1.15
CA TYR A 101 -8.62 3.08 -0.86
C TYR A 101 -7.20 3.54 -0.51
N PHE A 102 -6.36 2.66 0.06
CA PHE A 102 -4.99 3.00 0.41
C PHE A 102 -4.16 3.44 -0.81
N ILE A 103 -4.20 2.66 -1.90
CA ILE A 103 -3.36 2.90 -3.07
C ILE A 103 -3.78 4.18 -3.82
N PRO A 104 -5.06 4.40 -4.15
CA PRO A 104 -5.48 5.62 -4.85
C PRO A 104 -5.17 6.89 -4.06
N ILE A 105 -5.37 6.88 -2.74
CA ILE A 105 -5.05 8.04 -1.89
C ILE A 105 -3.55 8.32 -1.90
N GLY A 106 -2.71 7.28 -1.81
CA GLY A 106 -1.27 7.43 -1.87
C GLY A 106 -0.79 8.04 -3.19
N VAL A 107 -1.35 7.55 -4.31
CA VAL A 107 -1.05 8.07 -5.66
C VAL A 107 -1.48 9.52 -5.81
N ILE A 108 -2.71 9.86 -5.41
CA ILE A 108 -3.23 11.24 -5.49
C ILE A 108 -2.36 12.20 -4.67
N VAL A 109 -1.99 11.82 -3.45
CA VAL A 109 -1.12 12.65 -2.60
C VAL A 109 0.27 12.84 -3.23
N ALA A 110 0.83 11.79 -3.83
CA ALA A 110 2.12 11.87 -4.52
C ALA A 110 2.07 12.84 -5.73
N GLU A 111 1.03 12.75 -6.55
CA GLU A 111 0.87 13.63 -7.72
C GLU A 111 0.60 15.08 -7.35
N ILE A 112 -0.16 15.34 -6.28
CA ILE A 112 -0.41 16.72 -5.80
C ILE A 112 0.88 17.38 -5.28
N ILE A 113 1.76 16.62 -4.64
CA ILE A 113 2.98 17.16 -4.01
C ILE A 113 4.10 17.40 -5.02
N VAL A 114 4.27 16.49 -5.98
CA VAL A 114 5.33 16.62 -7.01
C VAL A 114 4.84 17.41 -8.24
N GLY A 115 3.52 17.46 -8.45
CA GLY A 115 2.90 18.07 -9.61
C GLY A 115 2.71 17.08 -10.76
N PHE A 116 1.58 17.20 -11.46
CA PHE A 116 1.17 16.34 -12.59
C PHE A 116 2.11 16.39 -13.81
N SER A 117 3.14 17.23 -13.79
CA SER A 117 4.07 17.43 -14.90
C SER A 117 5.30 16.51 -14.84
N SER A 118 5.51 15.78 -13.75
CA SER A 118 6.64 14.85 -13.65
C SER A 118 6.31 13.50 -14.29
N LEU A 119 6.96 13.21 -15.42
CA LEU A 119 6.80 11.95 -16.14
C LEU A 119 7.22 10.73 -15.30
N GLU A 120 8.22 10.90 -14.42
CA GLU A 120 8.71 9.86 -13.51
C GLU A 120 7.63 9.44 -12.50
N VAL A 121 6.96 10.43 -11.88
CA VAL A 121 5.91 10.18 -10.90
C VAL A 121 4.68 9.60 -11.57
N LEU A 122 4.31 10.10 -12.76
CA LEU A 122 3.20 9.57 -13.55
C LEU A 122 3.45 8.11 -13.99
N GLY A 123 4.69 7.78 -14.35
CA GLY A 123 5.09 6.40 -14.66
C GLY A 123 4.96 5.49 -13.45
N ALA A 124 5.52 5.91 -12.30
CA ALA A 124 5.45 5.15 -11.06
C ALA A 124 4.01 4.98 -10.54
N SER A 125 3.17 6.01 -10.68
CA SER A 125 1.76 5.96 -10.31
C SER A 125 0.97 5.00 -11.21
N ALA A 126 1.18 5.06 -12.53
CA ALA A 126 0.57 4.13 -13.48
C ALA A 126 0.96 2.66 -13.22
N ALA A 127 2.24 2.40 -12.93
CA ALA A 127 2.70 1.07 -12.56
C ALA A 127 2.02 0.57 -11.28
N THR A 128 2.00 1.41 -10.24
CA THR A 128 1.38 1.09 -8.95
C THR A 128 -0.10 0.79 -9.11
N LEU A 129 -0.82 1.59 -9.91
CA LEU A 129 -2.23 1.36 -10.24
C LEU A 129 -2.46 0.06 -11.00
N THR A 130 -1.55 -0.31 -11.91
CA THR A 130 -1.63 -1.56 -12.67
C THR A 130 -1.50 -2.78 -11.74
N PHE A 131 -0.48 -2.81 -10.87
CA PHE A 131 -0.34 -3.89 -9.88
C PHE A 131 -1.48 -3.91 -8.87
N ALA A 132 -1.98 -2.74 -8.47
CA ALA A 132 -3.16 -2.64 -7.61
C ALA A 132 -4.39 -3.23 -8.28
N ALA A 133 -4.62 -2.93 -9.57
CA ALA A 133 -5.73 -3.47 -10.34
C ALA A 133 -5.66 -5.00 -10.46
N ILE A 134 -4.47 -5.55 -10.72
CA ILE A 134 -4.26 -7.02 -10.77
C ILE A 134 -4.64 -7.67 -9.43
N GLY A 135 -4.16 -7.11 -8.31
CA GLY A 135 -4.48 -7.64 -6.98
C GLY A 135 -5.97 -7.49 -6.62
N LEU A 136 -6.60 -6.41 -7.03
CA LEU A 136 -8.03 -6.14 -6.82
C LEU A 136 -8.89 -7.12 -7.64
N LEU A 137 -8.50 -7.40 -8.88
CA LEU A 137 -9.16 -8.40 -9.72
C LEU A 137 -9.04 -9.81 -9.11
N ASP A 138 -7.88 -10.18 -8.57
CA ASP A 138 -7.69 -11.46 -7.86
C ASP A 138 -8.61 -11.57 -6.63
N ASP A 139 -8.70 -10.51 -5.82
CA ASP A 139 -9.58 -10.46 -4.63
C ASP A 139 -11.07 -10.52 -5.02
N LEU A 140 -11.49 -9.82 -6.08
CA LEU A 140 -12.87 -9.88 -6.59
C LEU A 140 -13.25 -11.26 -7.13
N ILE A 141 -12.34 -11.92 -7.86
CA ILE A 141 -12.55 -13.27 -8.37
C ILE A 141 -12.66 -14.26 -7.21
N SER A 142 -11.76 -14.15 -6.23
CA SER A 142 -11.79 -14.97 -5.02
C SER A 142 -13.11 -14.83 -4.25
N MET A 143 -13.64 -13.61 -4.13
CA MET A 143 -14.93 -13.34 -3.50
C MET A 143 -16.10 -13.95 -4.27
N ARG A 144 -16.10 -13.85 -5.61
CA ARG A 144 -17.18 -14.37 -6.45
C ARG A 144 -17.18 -15.90 -6.54
N ASN A 145 -16.01 -16.53 -6.48
CA ASN A 145 -15.83 -17.95 -6.81
C ASN A 145 -15.58 -18.84 -5.57
N ASN A 146 -16.20 -18.52 -4.43
CA ASN A 146 -16.12 -19.32 -3.19
C ASN A 146 -14.67 -19.55 -2.67
N ASN A 147 -13.83 -18.50 -2.68
CA ASN A 147 -12.39 -18.52 -2.33
C ASN A 147 -11.50 -19.32 -3.27
N VAL A 148 -11.96 -19.59 -4.50
CA VAL A 148 -11.06 -19.97 -5.58
C VAL A 148 -10.60 -18.67 -6.23
N GLY A 149 -9.41 -18.21 -5.84
CA GLY A 149 -8.76 -17.04 -6.44
C GLY A 149 -8.35 -17.29 -7.90
N LEU A 150 -7.70 -16.30 -8.51
CA LEU A 150 -7.13 -16.46 -9.83
C LEU A 150 -6.11 -17.62 -9.81
N SER A 151 -6.09 -18.43 -10.87
CA SER A 151 -5.09 -19.50 -10.96
C SER A 151 -3.68 -18.88 -10.90
N ALA A 152 -2.83 -19.43 -10.03
CA ALA A 152 -1.52 -18.85 -9.71
C ALA A 152 -0.68 -18.54 -10.97
N ARG A 153 -0.82 -19.37 -12.02
CA ARG A 153 -0.16 -19.16 -13.31
C ARG A 153 -0.61 -17.86 -13.99
N PHE A 154 -1.92 -17.61 -14.03
CA PHE A 154 -2.45 -16.40 -14.64
C PHE A 154 -2.09 -15.15 -13.86
N ARG A 155 -2.07 -15.23 -12.52
CA ARG A 155 -1.64 -14.11 -11.68
C ARG A 155 -0.18 -13.73 -11.96
N ILE A 156 0.72 -14.72 -11.94
CA ILE A 156 2.15 -14.48 -12.23
C ILE A 156 2.32 -13.97 -13.66
N MET A 157 1.62 -14.54 -14.64
CA MET A 157 1.66 -14.05 -16.02
C MET A 157 1.20 -12.58 -16.13
N SER A 158 0.16 -12.17 -15.40
CA SER A 158 -0.29 -10.76 -15.39
C SER A 158 0.72 -9.83 -14.73
N GLU A 159 1.34 -10.24 -13.62
CA GLU A 159 2.37 -9.44 -12.93
C GLU A 159 3.62 -9.30 -13.79
N VAL A 160 4.05 -10.36 -14.47
CA VAL A 160 5.18 -10.35 -15.41
C VAL A 160 4.86 -9.46 -16.63
N ALA A 161 3.67 -9.58 -17.21
CA ALA A 161 3.26 -8.76 -18.34
C ALA A 161 3.19 -7.26 -17.99
N ALA A 162 2.69 -6.92 -16.79
CA ALA A 162 2.69 -5.55 -16.30
C ALA A 162 4.13 -5.01 -16.12
N GLY A 163 5.02 -5.83 -15.55
CA GLY A 163 6.43 -5.48 -15.38
C GLY A 163 7.18 -5.28 -16.70
N THR A 164 6.96 -6.16 -17.68
CA THR A 164 7.58 -6.02 -19.01
C THR A 164 7.05 -4.81 -19.77
N PHE A 165 5.75 -4.54 -19.69
CA PHE A 165 5.16 -3.34 -20.29
C PHE A 165 5.72 -2.06 -19.67
N PHE A 166 5.85 -2.02 -18.34
CA PHE A 166 6.46 -0.89 -17.64
C PHE A 166 7.93 -0.69 -18.03
N SER A 167 8.70 -1.77 -18.12
CA SER A 167 10.10 -1.73 -18.57
C SER A 167 10.23 -1.19 -19.99
N PHE A 168 9.37 -1.65 -20.91
CA PHE A 168 9.32 -1.16 -22.28
C PHE A 168 8.96 0.33 -22.36
N TRP A 169 7.94 0.76 -21.58
CA TRP A 169 7.56 2.16 -21.50
C TRP A 169 8.69 3.04 -20.96
N LEU A 170 9.41 2.56 -19.93
CA LEU A 170 10.54 3.28 -19.35
C LEU A 170 11.69 3.42 -20.36
N TYR A 171 11.96 2.39 -21.15
CA TYR A 171 12.92 2.45 -22.26
C TYR A 171 12.49 3.45 -23.35
N ALA A 172 11.20 3.50 -23.70
CA ALA A 172 10.69 4.39 -24.74
C ALA A 172 10.59 5.87 -24.30
N SER A 173 10.50 6.13 -23.00
CA SER A 173 10.25 7.48 -22.45
C SER A 173 11.52 8.33 -22.32
N ASP A 174 12.70 7.78 -22.66
CA ASP A 174 14.01 8.44 -22.66
C ASP A 174 14.24 9.37 -21.46
N ILE A 175 13.84 8.89 -20.28
CA ILE A 175 13.92 9.65 -19.03
C ILE A 175 15.40 9.83 -18.74
N SER A 176 15.89 11.06 -18.89
CA SER A 176 17.27 11.43 -18.57
C SER A 176 17.47 11.27 -17.08
N SER A 177 17.92 10.08 -16.67
CA SER A 177 18.26 9.79 -15.28
C SER A 177 19.41 10.72 -14.85
N PRO A 178 19.22 11.61 -13.86
CA PRO A 178 20.31 12.40 -13.29
C PRO A 178 21.35 11.50 -12.58
N TYR A 179 21.02 10.21 -12.40
CA TYR A 179 21.92 9.16 -11.97
C TYR A 179 22.41 8.42 -13.21
N SER A 180 23.36 9.03 -13.92
CA SER A 180 24.24 8.25 -14.79
C SER A 180 24.95 7.26 -13.88
N MET A 181 24.47 6.01 -13.83
CA MET A 181 25.31 4.92 -13.33
C MET A 181 26.53 4.94 -14.24
N TYR A 182 27.71 5.18 -13.66
CA TYR A 182 28.96 4.89 -14.33
C TYR A 182 28.91 3.42 -14.70
N THR A 183 28.57 3.13 -15.95
CA THR A 183 28.73 1.83 -16.56
C THR A 183 30.24 1.59 -16.53
N PHE A 184 30.71 0.87 -15.51
CA PHE A 184 32.07 0.34 -15.49
C PHE A 184 32.17 -0.65 -16.64
N LEU A 185 32.69 -0.17 -17.76
CA LEU A 185 33.17 -0.94 -18.89
C LEU A 185 34.67 -0.70 -18.97
#